data_AF-A0A9Q5C5Y3-F1
#
_entry.id   AF-A0A9Q5C5Y3-F1
#
_cell.length_a   1.000
_cell.length_b   1.000
_cell.length_c   1.000
_cell.angle_alpha   90.00
_cell.angle_beta   90.00
_cell.angle_gamma   90.00
#
_symmetry.space_group_name_H-M   'P 1'
#
loop_
_entity.id
_entity.type
_entity.pdbx_description
1 polymer ?
#
loop_
_entity_poly.entity_id
_entity_poly.type
_entity_poly.pdbx_seq_one_letter_code
_entity_poly.pdbx_strand_id
1 'polypeptide(L)'
;MLRHVLNQEVDLSGKILIIDSFPVPVCQPVRNYRVKIFHDMADIGYKATKKVYYYGFKVHAIVSDDGYLLDYAVTKASVHDAKETTELMANAHPVNHYLLGDEGYLGKDLAFKLKQMGYKLWTPYRKNMQGAKERNDHQLMAIRRTIESDFSLLSYYNAENNRARSLTGFQERLEAAVLAYNMAYCLERFN
;
A
#
# COMPACT_ATOMS: atom_id res chain seq x y z
N MET A 1 -13.50 0.71 11.63
CA MET A 1 -13.73 0.79 13.10
C MET A 1 -12.89 -0.22 13.86
N LEU A 2 -12.92 -1.51 13.52
CA LEU A 2 -12.11 -2.54 14.20
C LEU A 2 -10.59 -2.36 14.05
N ARG A 3 -10.08 -2.02 12.86
CA ARG A 3 -8.65 -1.74 12.63
C ARG A 3 -8.11 -0.65 13.56
N HIS A 4 -8.83 0.47 13.70
CA HIS A 4 -8.39 1.57 14.57
C HIS A 4 -8.32 1.17 16.05
N VAL A 5 -9.18 0.27 16.51
CA VAL A 5 -9.09 -0.29 17.86
C VAL A 5 -7.85 -1.16 18.00
N LEU A 6 -7.56 -2.03 17.03
CA LEU A 6 -6.33 -2.84 17.03
C LEU A 6 -5.06 -1.98 17.04
N ASN A 7 -5.06 -0.84 16.33
CA ASN A 7 -3.93 0.09 16.33
C ASN A 7 -3.62 0.68 17.73
N GLN A 8 -4.56 0.64 18.68
CA GLN A 8 -4.34 1.08 20.06
C GLN A 8 -3.67 0.01 20.93
N GLU A 9 -3.78 -1.26 20.53
CA GLU A 9 -3.26 -2.42 21.27
C GLU A 9 -1.88 -2.88 20.78
N VAL A 10 -1.48 -2.45 19.58
CA VAL A 10 -0.19 -2.79 18.98
C VAL A 10 0.83 -1.67 19.28
N ASP A 11 2.02 -2.05 19.71
CA ASP A 11 3.13 -1.09 19.85
C ASP A 11 3.60 -0.63 18.46
N LEU A 12 3.22 0.59 18.10
CA LEU A 12 3.61 1.27 16.86
C LEU A 12 4.80 2.23 17.06
N SER A 13 5.52 2.14 18.18
CA SER A 13 6.64 3.04 18.52
C SER A 13 7.90 2.88 17.66
N GLY A 14 7.87 1.93 16.71
CA GLY A 14 8.87 1.82 15.65
C GLY A 14 9.12 3.15 14.93
N LYS A 15 10.24 3.29 14.23
CA LYS A 15 10.57 4.55 13.54
C LYS A 15 10.20 4.56 12.07
N ILE A 16 10.02 3.39 11.48
CA ILE A 16 9.96 3.18 10.03
C ILE A 16 8.59 2.62 9.65
N LEU A 17 8.00 3.24 8.64
CA LEU A 17 6.86 2.73 7.90
C LEU A 17 7.27 2.47 6.47
N ILE A 18 6.58 1.56 5.81
CA ILE A 18 6.72 1.24 4.41
C ILE A 18 5.40 1.57 3.73
N ILE A 19 5.46 2.25 2.59
CA ILE A 19 4.31 2.48 1.73
C ILE A 19 4.51 1.81 0.38
N ASP A 20 3.50 1.06 -0.04
CA ASP A 20 3.43 0.48 -1.37
C ASP A 20 1.96 0.29 -1.77
N SER A 21 1.73 -0.07 -3.02
CA SER A 21 0.40 -0.35 -3.54
C SER A 21 0.32 -1.68 -4.27
N PHE A 22 -0.87 -2.30 -4.24
CA PHE A 22 -1.16 -3.50 -5.01
C PHE A 22 -2.45 -3.37 -5.81
N PRO A 23 -2.54 -3.99 -6.99
CA PRO A 23 -3.75 -3.97 -7.78
C PRO A 23 -4.80 -4.91 -7.18
N VAL A 24 -6.07 -4.55 -7.34
CA VAL A 24 -7.21 -5.45 -7.13
C VAL A 24 -7.97 -5.54 -8.45
N PRO A 25 -7.59 -6.46 -9.34
CA PRO A 25 -8.22 -6.59 -10.65
C PRO A 25 -9.65 -7.07 -10.54
N VAL A 26 -10.58 -6.34 -11.17
CA VAL A 26 -11.99 -6.76 -11.31
C VAL A 26 -12.13 -7.68 -12.52
N CYS A 27 -11.47 -7.32 -13.63
CA CYS A 27 -11.41 -8.15 -14.83
C CYS A 27 -10.15 -7.89 -15.66
N GLN A 28 -9.94 -8.72 -16.67
CA GLN A 28 -8.96 -8.42 -17.72
C GLN A 28 -9.36 -7.15 -18.49
N PRO A 29 -8.42 -6.27 -18.88
CA PRO A 29 -8.73 -5.02 -19.59
C PRO A 29 -9.60 -5.21 -20.83
N VAL A 30 -9.35 -6.26 -21.62
CA VAL A 30 -10.12 -6.57 -22.83
C VAL A 30 -11.62 -6.80 -22.58
N ARG A 31 -12.01 -7.08 -21.33
CA ARG A 31 -13.41 -7.31 -20.93
C ARG A 31 -14.06 -6.10 -20.29
N ASN A 32 -13.35 -4.99 -20.08
CA ASN A 32 -13.83 -3.83 -19.31
C ASN A 32 -15.16 -3.26 -19.85
N TYR A 33 -15.32 -3.14 -21.17
CA TYR A 33 -16.54 -2.63 -21.81
C TYR A 33 -17.77 -3.50 -21.57
N ARG A 34 -17.59 -4.76 -21.14
CA ARG A 34 -18.69 -5.69 -20.83
C ARG A 34 -19.02 -5.75 -19.33
N VAL A 35 -18.18 -5.15 -18.49
CA VAL A 35 -18.38 -5.15 -17.05
C VAL A 35 -19.43 -4.12 -16.68
N LYS A 36 -20.49 -4.58 -16.00
CA LYS A 36 -21.56 -3.72 -15.47
C LYS A 36 -21.36 -3.34 -14.00
N ILE A 37 -20.55 -4.11 -13.28
CA ILE A 37 -20.25 -3.87 -11.85
C ILE A 37 -19.12 -2.84 -11.72
N PHE A 38 -19.18 -1.97 -10.71
CA PHE A 38 -18.18 -0.92 -10.47
C PHE A 38 -17.98 0.07 -11.63
N HIS A 39 -19.00 0.24 -12.48
CA HIS A 39 -19.00 1.28 -13.52
C HIS A 39 -18.75 2.65 -12.87
N ASP A 40 -17.93 3.48 -13.52
CA ASP A 40 -17.42 4.78 -13.03
C ASP A 40 -16.61 4.77 -11.72
N MET A 41 -16.56 3.64 -11.01
CA MET A 41 -15.80 3.46 -9.76
C MET A 41 -14.44 2.83 -9.99
N ALA A 42 -14.33 1.88 -10.93
CA ALA A 42 -13.09 1.24 -11.33
C ALA A 42 -12.65 1.71 -12.73
N ASP A 43 -11.34 1.72 -12.98
CA ASP A 43 -10.78 2.10 -14.26
C ASP A 43 -9.53 1.27 -14.60
N ILE A 44 -8.81 1.68 -15.66
CA ILE A 44 -7.61 1.00 -16.12
C ILE A 44 -6.39 1.60 -15.42
N GLY A 45 -5.62 0.75 -14.75
CA GLY A 45 -4.30 1.07 -14.24
C GLY A 45 -3.22 0.24 -14.93
N TYR A 46 -1.96 0.59 -14.64
CA TYR A 46 -0.78 -0.12 -15.12
C TYR A 46 0.07 -0.59 -13.95
N LYS A 47 0.40 -1.89 -13.91
CA LYS A 47 1.36 -2.44 -12.93
C LYS A 47 2.73 -2.52 -13.60
N ALA A 48 3.60 -1.56 -13.30
CA ALA A 48 4.92 -1.44 -13.89
C ALA A 48 5.78 -2.71 -13.72
N THR A 49 5.77 -3.30 -12.53
CA THR A 49 6.55 -4.51 -12.20
C THR A 49 6.20 -5.70 -13.10
N LYS A 50 4.92 -5.87 -13.44
CA LYS A 50 4.43 -6.96 -14.31
C LYS A 50 4.21 -6.53 -15.76
N LYS A 51 4.47 -5.26 -16.09
CA LYS A 51 4.24 -4.64 -17.39
C LYS A 51 2.84 -4.92 -17.97
N VAL A 52 1.81 -4.89 -17.13
CA VAL A 52 0.46 -5.30 -17.51
C VAL A 52 -0.57 -4.24 -17.13
N TYR A 53 -1.53 -4.01 -18.03
CA TYR A 53 -2.73 -3.23 -17.72
C TYR A 53 -3.75 -4.11 -17.01
N TYR A 54 -4.51 -3.52 -16.10
CA TYR A 54 -5.63 -4.20 -15.43
C TYR A 54 -6.80 -3.23 -15.27
N TYR A 55 -8.02 -3.75 -15.28
CA TYR A 55 -9.22 -2.98 -14.94
C TYR A 55 -9.63 -3.33 -13.51
N GLY A 56 -9.73 -2.34 -12.64
CA GLY A 56 -10.11 -2.56 -11.25
C GLY A 56 -9.77 -1.39 -10.33
N PHE A 57 -9.35 -1.73 -9.12
CA PHE A 57 -8.95 -0.80 -8.08
C PHE A 57 -7.47 -0.95 -7.75
N LYS A 58 -6.93 0.03 -7.04
CA LYS A 58 -5.59 -0.04 -6.45
C LYS A 58 -5.72 0.19 -4.95
N VAL A 59 -5.05 -0.63 -4.16
CA VAL A 59 -4.96 -0.48 -2.70
C VAL A 59 -3.58 0.07 -2.37
N HIS A 60 -3.54 1.18 -1.65
CA HIS A 60 -2.31 1.79 -1.14
C HIS A 60 -2.27 1.52 0.35
N ALA A 61 -1.19 0.95 0.86
CA ALA A 61 -1.10 0.50 2.24
C ALA A 61 0.14 1.08 2.93
N ILE A 62 -0.04 1.44 4.19
CA ILE A 62 1.03 1.77 5.13
C ILE A 62 1.21 0.56 6.03
N VAL A 63 2.42 0.03 6.06
CA VAL A 63 2.80 -1.12 6.88
C VAL A 63 3.98 -0.70 7.77
N SER A 64 4.05 -1.19 8.99
CA SER A 64 5.26 -1.07 9.80
C SER A 64 6.42 -1.87 9.18
N ASP A 65 7.64 -1.58 9.61
CA ASP A 65 8.85 -2.28 9.17
C ASP A 65 8.89 -3.78 9.55
N ASP A 66 7.96 -4.20 10.39
CA ASP A 66 7.83 -5.55 10.88
C ASP A 66 6.53 -6.27 10.46
N GLY A 67 5.72 -5.67 9.59
CA GLY A 67 4.60 -6.33 8.91
C GLY A 67 3.21 -6.09 9.51
N TYR A 68 3.00 -5.05 10.32
CA TYR A 68 1.65 -4.66 10.75
C TYR A 68 1.02 -3.68 9.75
N LEU A 69 -0.14 -4.02 9.18
CA LEU A 69 -0.85 -3.11 8.27
C LEU A 69 -1.59 -2.05 9.08
N LEU A 70 -1.02 -0.85 9.09
CA LEU A 70 -1.50 0.28 9.88
C LEU A 70 -2.77 0.90 9.29
N ASP A 71 -2.70 1.27 8.01
CA ASP A 71 -3.80 1.90 7.30
C ASP A 71 -3.71 1.65 5.79
N TYR A 72 -4.84 1.83 5.10
CA TYR A 72 -4.88 1.72 3.64
C TYR A 72 -5.97 2.59 3.03
N ALA A 73 -5.79 2.92 1.75
CA ALA A 73 -6.79 3.56 0.90
C ALA A 73 -7.06 2.73 -0.35
N VAL A 74 -8.31 2.78 -0.84
CA VAL A 74 -8.71 2.16 -2.11
C VAL A 74 -9.01 3.26 -3.11
N THR A 75 -8.33 3.21 -4.24
CA THR A 75 -8.50 4.17 -5.33
C THR A 75 -8.88 3.48 -6.62
N LYS A 76 -9.27 4.30 -7.61
CA LYS A 76 -9.19 3.90 -9.02
C LYS A 76 -7.79 3.41 -9.36
N ALA A 77 -7.70 2.46 -10.29
CA ALA A 77 -6.43 1.84 -10.69
C ALA A 77 -5.46 2.84 -11.34
N SER A 78 -5.97 3.89 -11.98
CA SER A 78 -5.18 4.95 -12.63
C SER A 78 -4.54 5.95 -11.66
N VAL A 79 -4.98 6.02 -10.40
CA VAL A 79 -4.49 7.02 -9.45
C VAL A 79 -3.00 6.81 -9.18
N HIS A 80 -2.25 7.91 -9.25
CA HIS A 80 -0.81 7.91 -8.99
C HIS A 80 -0.51 7.74 -7.51
N ASP A 81 0.46 6.87 -7.22
CA ASP A 81 0.79 6.46 -5.85
C ASP A 81 1.26 7.65 -5.01
N ALA A 82 2.07 8.55 -5.59
CA ALA A 82 2.49 9.78 -4.92
C ALA A 82 1.34 10.70 -4.48
N LYS A 83 0.26 10.79 -5.28
CA LYS A 83 -0.90 11.60 -4.90
C LYS A 83 -1.57 10.96 -3.69
N GLU A 84 -1.85 9.67 -3.79
CA GLU A 84 -2.56 8.94 -2.74
C GLU A 84 -1.76 8.85 -1.44
N THR A 85 -0.43 8.71 -1.50
CA THR A 85 0.43 8.75 -0.31
C THR A 85 0.21 10.01 0.53
N THR A 86 0.04 11.17 -0.12
CA THR A 86 -0.16 12.41 0.62
C THR A 86 -1.49 12.38 1.37
N GLU A 87 -2.56 11.94 0.71
CA GLU A 87 -3.91 11.85 1.29
C GLU A 87 -3.96 10.80 2.41
N LEU A 88 -3.38 9.62 2.17
CA LEU A 88 -3.35 8.52 3.14
C LEU A 88 -2.56 8.90 4.41
N MET A 89 -1.37 9.51 4.27
CA MET A 89 -0.60 9.97 5.42
C MET A 89 -1.31 11.10 6.19
N ALA A 90 -2.04 11.96 5.48
CA ALA A 90 -2.81 13.06 6.08
C ALA A 90 -4.09 12.58 6.76
N ASN A 91 -4.54 11.35 6.51
CA ASN A 91 -5.67 10.76 7.23
C ASN A 91 -5.17 9.92 8.42
N ALA A 92 -4.19 9.06 8.17
CA ALA A 92 -3.66 8.13 9.16
C ALA A 92 -2.90 8.81 10.30
N HIS A 93 -2.22 9.93 10.02
CA HIS A 93 -1.35 10.65 10.97
C HIS A 93 -0.49 9.72 11.85
N PRO A 94 0.30 8.80 11.25
CA PRO A 94 1.16 7.93 12.04
C PRO A 94 2.15 8.73 12.88
N VAL A 95 2.47 8.21 14.05
CA VAL A 95 3.51 8.75 14.95
C VAL A 95 4.93 8.53 14.41
N ASN A 96 5.11 7.53 13.55
CA ASN A 96 6.40 7.16 12.97
C ASN A 96 6.86 8.21 11.95
N HIS A 97 8.15 8.54 11.97
CA HIS A 97 8.66 9.69 11.20
C HIS A 97 9.26 9.32 9.84
N TYR A 98 9.72 8.08 9.66
CA TYR A 98 10.38 7.66 8.42
C TYR A 98 9.44 6.82 7.56
N LEU A 99 9.34 7.17 6.29
CA LEU A 99 8.53 6.46 5.31
C LEU A 99 9.43 5.92 4.20
N LEU A 100 9.41 4.62 3.96
CA LEU A 100 10.11 3.96 2.86
C LEU A 100 9.13 3.72 1.72
N GLY A 101 9.46 4.21 0.52
CA GLY A 101 8.71 3.94 -0.70
C GLY A 101 9.59 3.31 -1.78
N ASP A 102 8.96 2.79 -2.83
CA ASP A 102 9.63 2.37 -4.05
C ASP A 102 10.14 3.55 -4.91
N GLU A 103 10.75 3.25 -6.06
CA GLU A 103 11.22 4.28 -7.01
C GLU A 103 10.08 5.08 -7.67
N GLY A 104 8.85 4.55 -7.68
CA GLY A 104 7.64 5.24 -8.15
C GLY A 104 7.25 6.44 -7.29
N TYR A 105 7.64 6.43 -6.01
CA TYR A 105 7.48 7.58 -5.10
C TYR A 105 8.61 8.62 -5.20
N LEU A 106 9.56 8.45 -6.14
CA LEU A 106 10.66 9.38 -6.33
C LEU A 106 10.14 10.70 -6.95
N GLY A 107 9.75 11.65 -6.09
CA GLY A 107 9.21 12.94 -6.51
C GLY A 107 9.52 14.05 -5.50
N LYS A 108 10.04 15.19 -5.99
CA LYS A 108 10.36 16.35 -5.15
C LYS A 108 9.13 16.92 -4.45
N ASP A 109 7.99 16.96 -5.16
CA ASP A 109 6.72 17.47 -4.61
C ASP A 109 6.20 16.57 -3.49
N LEU A 110 6.20 15.25 -3.67
CA LEU A 110 5.80 14.30 -2.63
C LEU A 110 6.68 14.43 -1.39
N ALA A 111 8.01 14.42 -1.56
CA ALA A 111 8.95 14.56 -0.46
C ALA A 111 8.78 15.89 0.29
N PHE A 112 8.46 16.98 -0.43
CA PHE A 112 8.18 18.28 0.17
C PHE A 112 6.90 18.27 1.00
N LYS A 113 5.79 17.75 0.45
CA LYS A 113 4.50 17.64 1.16
C LYS A 113 4.62 16.78 2.42
N LEU A 114 5.23 15.60 2.31
CA LEU A 114 5.48 14.72 3.46
C LEU A 114 6.34 15.40 4.52
N LYS A 115 7.37 16.16 4.12
CA LYS A 115 8.20 16.92 5.05
C LYS A 115 7.42 18.01 5.79
N GLN A 116 6.48 18.70 5.12
CA GLN A 116 5.60 19.67 5.77
C GLN A 116 4.70 19.02 6.82
N MET A 117 4.35 17.74 6.63
CA MET A 117 3.57 16.94 7.56
C MET A 117 4.44 16.31 8.68
N GLY A 118 5.76 16.51 8.67
CA GLY A 118 6.69 15.95 9.67
C GLY A 118 7.33 14.62 9.27
N TYR A 119 7.05 14.09 8.08
CA TYR A 119 7.56 12.80 7.61
C TYR A 119 8.79 12.94 6.72
N LYS A 120 9.71 11.98 6.82
CA LYS A 120 10.89 11.89 5.97
C LYS A 120 10.76 10.70 5.03
N LEU A 121 10.52 10.98 3.75
CA LEU A 121 10.51 9.97 2.69
C LEU A 121 11.93 9.54 2.32
N TRP A 122 12.14 8.23 2.30
CA TRP A 122 13.28 7.60 1.65
C TRP A 122 12.79 6.71 0.52
N THR A 123 13.42 6.86 -0.64
CA THR A 123 13.21 6.02 -1.82
C THR A 123 14.58 5.66 -2.38
N PRO A 124 14.77 4.44 -2.89
CA PRO A 124 15.99 4.11 -3.62
C PRO A 124 16.09 4.98 -4.87
N TYR A 125 17.31 5.33 -5.24
CA TYR A 125 17.62 5.94 -6.52
C TYR A 125 17.73 4.85 -7.59
N ARG A 126 17.28 5.20 -8.80
CA ARG A 126 17.49 4.35 -9.97
C ARG A 126 18.98 4.12 -10.17
N LYS A 127 19.36 2.92 -10.61
CA LYS A 127 20.76 2.51 -10.78
C LYS A 127 21.61 3.47 -11.62
N ASN A 128 20.99 4.20 -12.55
CA ASN A 128 21.66 5.16 -13.44
C ASN A 128 21.71 6.60 -12.91
N MET A 129 21.15 6.89 -11.72
CA MET A 129 21.20 8.21 -11.12
C MET A 129 22.56 8.46 -10.44
N GLN A 130 23.04 9.69 -10.55
CA GLN A 130 24.21 10.14 -9.78
C GLN A 130 23.91 10.07 -8.28
N GLY A 131 24.85 9.55 -7.48
CA GLY A 131 24.67 9.40 -6.04
C GLY A 131 23.92 8.12 -5.62
N ALA A 132 23.58 7.22 -6.55
CA ALA A 132 22.79 6.04 -6.25
C ALA A 132 23.51 5.06 -5.29
N LYS A 133 24.84 4.95 -5.34
CA LYS A 133 25.59 4.07 -4.45
C LYS A 133 25.57 4.55 -2.99
N GLU A 134 25.61 5.87 -2.78
CA GLU A 134 25.58 6.48 -1.46
C GLU A 134 24.16 6.53 -0.88
N ARG A 135 23.14 6.72 -1.74
CA ARG A 135 21.74 6.79 -1.32
C ARG A 135 21.10 5.42 -1.08
N ASN A 136 21.45 4.42 -1.90
CA ASN A 136 20.86 3.09 -1.85
C ASN A 136 21.49 2.27 -0.73
N ASP A 137 20.91 2.44 0.46
CA ASP A 137 21.27 1.68 1.64
C ASP A 137 20.69 0.25 1.58
N HIS A 138 21.56 -0.76 1.71
CA HIS A 138 21.15 -2.16 1.61
C HIS A 138 20.20 -2.58 2.75
N GLN A 139 20.35 -2.03 3.95
CA GLN A 139 19.47 -2.33 5.09
C GLN A 139 18.09 -1.75 4.88
N LEU A 140 17.98 -0.48 4.45
CA LEU A 140 16.68 0.14 4.13
C LEU A 140 15.99 -0.57 2.96
N MET A 141 16.75 -1.02 1.95
CA MET A 141 16.21 -1.83 0.87
C MET A 141 15.74 -3.22 1.31
N ALA A 142 16.35 -3.79 2.36
CA ALA A 142 15.93 -5.07 2.93
C ALA A 142 14.65 -4.91 3.75
N ILE A 143 14.58 -3.88 4.61
CA ILE A 143 13.37 -3.53 5.37
C ILE A 143 12.19 -3.25 4.42
N ARG A 144 12.40 -2.43 3.38
CA ARG A 144 11.35 -2.15 2.38
C ARG A 144 10.82 -3.42 1.71
N ARG A 145 11.65 -4.46 1.54
CA ARG A 145 11.23 -5.72 0.90
C ARG A 145 10.26 -6.54 1.76
N THR A 146 10.14 -6.27 3.06
CA THR A 146 9.13 -6.91 3.93
C THR A 146 7.72 -6.76 3.35
N ILE A 147 7.39 -5.60 2.78
CA ILE A 147 6.05 -5.34 2.22
C ILE A 147 5.70 -6.27 1.03
N GLU A 148 6.69 -6.79 0.32
CA GLU A 148 6.45 -7.74 -0.78
C GLU A 148 5.94 -9.09 -0.24
N SER A 149 6.47 -9.52 0.91
CA SER A 149 5.97 -10.69 1.65
C SER A 149 4.59 -10.42 2.24
N ASP A 150 4.39 -9.24 2.82
CA ASP A 150 3.11 -8.82 3.41
C ASP A 150 1.99 -8.82 2.37
N PHE A 151 2.24 -8.24 1.19
CA PHE A 151 1.27 -8.23 0.10
C PHE A 151 1.01 -9.64 -0.46
N SER A 152 2.02 -10.50 -0.47
CA SER A 152 1.84 -11.90 -0.84
C SER A 152 0.90 -12.62 0.14
N LEU A 153 1.04 -12.35 1.45
CA LEU A 153 0.17 -12.91 2.48
C LEU A 153 -1.24 -12.31 2.44
N LEU A 154 -1.39 -11.00 2.22
CA LEU A 154 -2.71 -10.38 1.97
C LEU A 154 -3.40 -10.96 0.73
N SER A 155 -2.64 -11.26 -0.33
CA SER A 155 -3.16 -11.93 -1.52
C SER A 155 -3.66 -13.35 -1.19
N TYR A 156 -2.97 -14.08 -0.32
CA TYR A 156 -3.44 -15.36 0.24
C TYR A 156 -4.78 -15.21 1.00
N TYR A 157 -4.95 -14.13 1.76
CA TYR A 157 -6.24 -13.76 2.39
C TYR A 157 -7.29 -13.20 1.42
N ASN A 158 -7.05 -13.26 0.10
CA ASN A 158 -7.93 -12.79 -0.98
C ASN A 158 -8.11 -11.26 -1.07
N ALA A 159 -7.18 -10.45 -0.53
CA ALA A 159 -7.22 -8.99 -0.69
C ALA A 159 -7.11 -8.58 -2.18
N GLU A 160 -6.15 -9.16 -2.93
CA GLU A 160 -6.00 -8.91 -4.38
C GLU A 160 -7.09 -9.59 -5.24
N ASN A 161 -7.61 -10.73 -4.78
CA ASN A 161 -8.60 -11.54 -5.50
C ASN A 161 -10.03 -11.29 -4.99
N ASN A 162 -10.39 -10.02 -4.83
CA ASN A 162 -11.69 -9.62 -4.30
C ASN A 162 -12.80 -9.86 -5.35
N ARG A 163 -13.59 -10.93 -5.17
CA ARG A 163 -14.66 -11.35 -6.10
C ARG A 163 -16.03 -10.73 -5.77
N ALA A 164 -16.07 -9.63 -5.02
CA ALA A 164 -17.32 -8.94 -4.72
C ALA A 164 -17.98 -8.39 -6.00
N ARG A 165 -19.32 -8.27 -5.96
CA ARG A 165 -20.13 -7.69 -7.04
C ARG A 165 -20.82 -6.38 -6.66
N SER A 166 -20.57 -5.88 -5.45
CA SER A 166 -21.05 -4.60 -4.92
C SER A 166 -19.91 -3.89 -4.19
N LEU A 167 -20.01 -2.56 -4.03
CA LEU A 167 -19.01 -1.76 -3.33
C LEU A 167 -18.92 -2.14 -1.85
N THR A 168 -20.06 -2.28 -1.19
CA THR A 168 -20.11 -2.73 0.21
C THR A 168 -19.45 -4.09 0.38
N GLY A 169 -19.79 -5.07 -0.46
CA GLY A 169 -19.17 -6.39 -0.38
C GLY A 169 -17.67 -6.37 -0.72
N PHE A 170 -17.22 -5.45 -1.57
CA PHE A 170 -15.80 -5.25 -1.85
C PHE A 170 -15.08 -4.75 -0.59
N GLN A 171 -15.61 -3.70 0.04
CA GLN A 171 -15.06 -3.10 1.25
C GLN A 171 -15.03 -4.12 2.40
N GLU A 172 -16.14 -4.82 2.64
CA GLU A 172 -16.24 -5.84 3.69
C GLU A 172 -15.22 -6.96 3.52
N ARG A 173 -15.04 -7.47 2.30
CA ARG A 173 -14.07 -8.54 2.03
C ARG A 173 -12.63 -8.07 2.19
N LEU A 174 -12.34 -6.83 1.79
CA LEU A 174 -11.01 -6.27 1.95
C LEU A 174 -10.69 -6.03 3.43
N GLU A 175 -11.61 -5.43 4.18
CA GLU A 175 -11.48 -5.24 5.64
C GLU A 175 -11.35 -6.59 6.35
N ALA A 176 -12.10 -7.62 5.97
CA ALA A 176 -11.96 -8.96 6.54
C ALA A 176 -10.59 -9.59 6.26
N ALA A 177 -10.05 -9.42 5.06
CA ALA A 177 -8.72 -9.91 4.70
C ALA A 177 -7.62 -9.20 5.50
N VAL A 178 -7.71 -7.87 5.63
CA VAL A 178 -6.78 -7.05 6.41
C VAL A 178 -6.86 -7.40 7.90
N LEU A 179 -8.08 -7.58 8.44
CA LEU A 179 -8.27 -7.98 9.82
C LEU A 179 -7.65 -9.35 10.10
N ALA A 180 -7.90 -10.34 9.24
CA ALA A 180 -7.32 -11.68 9.40
C ALA A 180 -5.78 -11.64 9.37
N TYR A 181 -5.20 -10.84 8.45
CA TYR A 181 -3.76 -10.62 8.37
C TYR A 181 -3.19 -9.99 9.65
N ASN A 182 -3.78 -8.89 10.14
CA ASN A 182 -3.32 -8.23 11.37
C ASN A 182 -3.51 -9.11 12.61
N MET A 183 -4.55 -9.94 12.66
CA MET A 183 -4.74 -10.90 13.74
C MET A 183 -3.65 -11.99 13.73
N ALA A 184 -3.30 -12.52 12.56
CA ALA A 184 -2.21 -13.48 12.43
C ALA A 184 -0.88 -12.86 12.92
N TYR A 185 -0.58 -11.63 12.49
CA TYR A 185 0.55 -10.86 12.99
C TYR A 185 0.57 -10.78 14.54
N CYS A 186 -0.56 -10.43 15.16
CA CYS A 186 -0.63 -10.32 16.62
C CYS A 186 -0.39 -11.68 17.29
N LEU A 187 -0.98 -12.75 16.78
CA LEU A 187 -0.84 -14.10 17.35
C LEU A 187 0.60 -14.64 17.25
N GLU A 188 1.33 -14.29 16.20
CA GLU A 188 2.73 -14.72 16.03
C GLU A 188 3.70 -13.98 16.95
N ARG A 189 3.33 -12.78 17.41
CA ARG A 189 4.23 -11.85 18.11
C ARG A 189 3.96 -11.70 19.60
N PHE A 190 2.74 -12.02 20.04
CA PHE A 190 2.31 -11.96 21.44
C PHE A 190 2.16 -13.35 22.09
N ASN A 191 2.65 -14.41 21.44
CA ASN A 191 2.90 -15.73 22.03
C ASN A 191 4.38 -15.91 22.35
#